data_AF-A0A1V1TE84-F1
#
_entry.id   AF-A0A1V1TE84-F1
#
_cell.length_a   1.000
_cell.length_b   1.000
_cell.length_c   1.000
_cell.angle_alpha   90.00
_cell.angle_beta   90.00
_cell.angle_gamma   90.00
#
_symmetry.space_group_name_H-M   'P 1'
#
loop_
_entity.id
_entity.type
_entity.pdbx_description
1 polymer ?
#
loop_
_entity_poly.entity_id
_entity_poly.type
_entity_poly.pdbx_seq_one_letter_code
_entity_poly.pdbx_strand_id
1 'polypeptide(L)' 'MASKADYVFTRDFLDNNRINLMHFLWTKLFGSAIHPRIPTEAANLRVADVGTGTG' A
#
# COMPACT_ATOMS: atom_id res chain seq x y z
N MET A 1 -20.46 15.34 -7.46
CA MET A 1 -19.50 14.49 -8.21
C MET A 1 -18.11 14.92 -7.78
N ALA A 2 -17.34 14.06 -7.11
CA ALA A 2 -15.95 14.38 -6.80
C ALA A 2 -15.19 14.59 -8.12
N SER A 3 -14.36 15.63 -8.22
CA SER A 3 -13.49 15.83 -9.37
C SER A 3 -12.63 14.58 -9.56
N LYS A 4 -12.45 14.13 -10.80
CA LYS A 4 -11.52 13.04 -11.12
C LYS A 4 -10.16 13.48 -10.56
N ALA A 5 -9.75 12.87 -9.45
CA ALA A 5 -8.47 13.20 -8.85
C ALA A 5 -7.41 12.84 -9.88
N ASP A 6 -6.69 13.85 -10.38
CA ASP A 6 -5.54 13.59 -11.21
C ASP A 6 -4.54 12.81 -10.38
N TYR A 7 -4.11 11.66 -10.92
CA TYR A 7 -3.19 10.79 -10.22
C TYR A 7 -1.88 11.57 -10.01
N VAL A 8 -1.47 11.73 -8.76
CA VAL A 8 -0.39 12.66 -8.39
C VAL A 8 0.96 12.27 -8.98
N PHE A 9 1.14 10.99 -9.29
CA PHE A 9 2.36 10.47 -9.90
C PHE A 9 2.25 10.50 -11.43
N THR A 10 3.33 10.92 -12.08
CA THR A 10 3.41 11.10 -13.54
C THR A 10 3.38 9.78 -14.33
N ARG A 11 3.37 8.64 -13.64
CA ARG A 11 3.44 7.28 -14.19
C ARG A 11 4.71 7.01 -14.98
N ASP A 12 5.78 7.76 -14.70
CA ASP A 12 7.10 7.55 -15.29
C ASP A 12 7.97 6.58 -14.46
N PHE A 13 9.16 6.29 -14.98
CA PHE A 13 10.11 5.41 -14.31
C PHE A 13 10.55 5.93 -12.94
N LEU A 14 10.74 7.24 -12.79
CA LEU A 14 11.23 7.82 -11.54
C LEU A 14 10.16 7.73 -10.44
N ASP A 15 8.92 8.07 -10.76
CA ASP A 15 7.81 7.96 -9.83
C ASP A 15 7.45 6.50 -9.51
N ASN A 16 7.63 5.58 -10.47
CA ASN A 16 7.54 4.14 -10.20
C ASN A 16 8.58 3.69 -9.16
N ASN A 17 9.84 4.15 -9.27
CA ASN A 17 10.85 3.82 -8.26
C ASN A 17 10.52 4.45 -6.90
N ARG A 18 10.03 5.70 -6.89
CA ARG A 18 9.65 6.39 -5.65
C ARG A 18 8.55 5.66 -4.89
N ILE A 19 7.47 5.26 -5.56
CA ILE A 19 6.34 4.59 -4.89
C ILE A 19 6.75 3.21 -4.36
N ASN A 20 7.54 2.45 -5.14
CA ASN A 20 8.02 1.12 -4.71
C ASN A 20 9.02 1.22 -3.56
N LEU A 21 9.98 2.14 -3.61
CA LEU A 21 10.94 2.34 -2.52
C LEU A 21 10.25 2.82 -1.25
N MET A 22 9.33 3.78 -1.36
CA MET A 22 8.58 4.29 -0.22
C MET A 22 7.74 3.18 0.42
N HIS A 23 7.03 2.39 -0.39
CA HIS A 23 6.26 1.25 0.09
C HIS A 23 7.15 0.24 0.82
N PHE A 24 8.28 -0.15 0.21
CA PHE A 24 9.25 -1.07 0.82
C PHE A 24 9.78 -0.57 2.16
N LEU A 25 10.20 0.70 2.23
CA LEU A 25 10.71 1.27 3.48
C LEU A 25 9.62 1.32 4.55
N TRP A 26 8.39 1.67 4.17
CA TRP A 26 7.29 1.78 5.12
C TRP A 26 6.92 0.42 5.72
N THR A 27 6.78 -0.61 4.88
CA THR A 27 6.45 -1.97 5.34
C THR A 27 7.60 -2.56 6.16
N LYS A 28 8.86 -2.28 5.82
CA LYS A 28 10.02 -2.77 6.59
C LYS A 28 10.21 -2.09 7.94
N LEU A 29 10.01 -0.78 8.00
CA LEU A 29 10.26 -0.01 9.24
C LEU A 29 9.08 -0.06 10.20
N PHE A 30 7.85 -0.03 9.67
CA PHE A 30 6.64 0.15 10.49
C PHE A 30 5.67 -1.04 10.40
N GLY A 31 5.94 -2.04 9.55
CA GLY A 31 5.01 -3.12 9.26
C GLY A 31 3.84 -2.64 8.39
N SER A 32 2.80 -3.49 8.30
CA SER A 32 1.56 -3.12 7.63
C SER A 32 0.80 -2.08 8.44
N ALA A 33 0.40 -0.98 7.81
CA ALA A 33 -0.47 0.04 8.41
C ALA A 33 -1.91 -0.49 8.52
N ILE A 34 -2.15 -1.42 9.46
CA ILE A 34 -3.46 -1.98 9.74
C ILE A 34 -4.14 -1.09 10.78
N HIS A 35 -5.38 -0.69 10.50
CA HIS A 35 -6.16 0.07 11.46
C HIS A 35 -6.38 -0.76 12.74
N PRO A 36 -6.17 -0.22 13.97
CA PRO A 36 -6.20 -1.00 15.21
C PRO A 36 -7.49 -1.78 15.50
N ARG A 37 -8.60 -1.38 14.88
CA ARG A 37 -9.91 -2.05 14.99
C ARG A 37 -10.04 -3.30 14.11
N ILE A 38 -9.09 -3.58 13.23
CA ILE A 38 -9.09 -4.77 12.39
C ILE A 38 -8.50 -5.92 13.22
N PRO A 39 -9.26 -7.00 13.47
CA PRO A 39 -8.77 -8.12 14.27
C PRO A 39 -7.72 -8.92 13.48
N THR A 40 -6.49 -8.97 14.01
CA THR A 40 -5.35 -9.68 13.39
C THR A 40 -5.14 -11.10 13.90
N GLU A 41 -5.81 -11.48 14.99
CA GLU A 41 -5.63 -12.78 15.67
C GLU A 41 -6.77 -13.78 15.41
N ALA A 42 -7.68 -13.48 14.48
CA ALA A 42 -8.77 -14.38 14.16
C ALA A 42 -8.24 -15.67 13.50
N ALA A 43 -8.64 -16.83 14.04
CA ALA A 43 -8.17 -18.15 13.58
C ALA A 43 -8.43 -18.42 12.08
N ASN A 44 -9.44 -17.75 11.50
CA ASN A 44 -9.84 -17.92 10.10
C ASN A 44 -9.59 -16.65 9.26
N LEU A 45 -8.67 -15.78 9.70
CA LEU A 45 -8.36 -14.54 9.00
C LEU A 45 -7.81 -14.81 7.60
N ARG A 46 -8.30 -14.07 6.62
CA ARG A 46 -7.77 -14.05 5.25
C ARG A 46 -7.40 -12.64 4.88
N VAL A 47 -6.22 -12.47 4.31
CA VAL A 47 -5.71 -11.17 3.86
C VAL A 47 -5.72 -11.15 2.33
N ALA A 48 -6.25 -10.09 1.76
CA ALA A 48 -6.10 -9.79 0.34
C ALA A 48 -5.22 -8.56 0.21
N ASP A 49 -4.07 -8.72 -0.44
CA ASP A 49 -3.19 -7.61 -0.77
C ASP A 49 -3.46 -7.16 -2.21
N VAL A 50 -3.89 -5.91 -2.38
CA VAL A 50 -4.35 -5.38 -3.66
C VAL A 50 -3.33 -4.38 -4.18
N GLY A 51 -2.70 -4.70 -5.31
CA GLY A 51 -1.70 -3.82 -5.92
C GLY A 51 -0.30 -3.91 -5.30
N THR A 52 0.00 -5.02 -4.62
CA THR A 52 1.31 -5.32 -4.00
C THR A 52 2.51 -5.24 -4.97
N GLY A 53 2.30 -5.46 -6.27
CA GLY A 53 3.41 -5.54 -7.21
C GLY A 53 4.22 -6.82 -7.01
N THR A 54 5.42 -6.71 -6.44
CA THR A 54 6.36 -7.85 -6.29
C THR A 54 6.28 -8.57 -4.94
N GLY A 55 5.34 -8.21 -4.05
CA GLY A 55 5.16 -8.89 -2.77
C GLY A 55 4.86 -7.94 -1.62
#